data_AF-A0A8T5WHV5-F1
#
_entry.id   AF-A0A8T5WHV5-F1
#
_cell.length_a   1.000
_cell.length_b   1.000
_cell.length_c   1.000
_cell.angle_alpha   90.00
_cell.angle_beta   90.00
_cell.angle_gamma   90.00
#
_symmetry.space_group_name_H-M   'P 1'
#
loop_
_entity.id
_entity.type
_entity.pdbx_description
1 polymer ?
#
loop_
_entity_poly.entity_id
_entity_poly.type
_entity_poly.pdbx_seq_one_letter_code
_entity_poly.pdbx_strand_id
1 'polypeptide(L)'
;MVTHGENKNDGCTVSSDSLNFTVDLQKNSARQFPTTGSTSPAVPFQITLSECSKGTTGVRVAFNGIEDAENNTLLKLDEGSNTASGLGIEILDGNMRPVKLNDLHAGMQWIPLVPEQNNILPYSARLKSTQKSVNPGLVSASATFTLEFQ
;
A
#
# COMPACT_ATOMS: atom_id res chain seq x y z
N MET A 1 -2.19 12.45 1.87
CA MET A 1 -0.95 11.86 1.34
C MET A 1 -0.17 12.95 0.63
N VAL A 2 1.08 13.21 1.03
CA VAL A 2 1.96 14.17 0.34
C VAL A 2 3.08 13.37 -0.30
N THR A 3 3.00 13.20 -1.62
CA THR A 3 3.98 12.44 -2.41
C THR A 3 5.16 13.33 -2.76
N HIS A 4 6.34 13.02 -2.21
CA HIS A 4 7.60 13.58 -2.67
C HIS A 4 8.27 12.54 -3.57
N GLY A 5 7.95 12.57 -4.87
CA GLY A 5 8.69 11.81 -5.87
C GLY A 5 9.95 12.57 -6.24
N GLU A 6 11.12 12.01 -5.93
CA GLU A 6 12.40 12.60 -6.29
C GLU A 6 12.68 12.33 -7.78
N ASN A 7 12.44 13.33 -8.64
CA ASN A 7 12.73 13.26 -10.06
C ASN A 7 14.24 13.19 -10.29
N LYS A 8 14.75 12.02 -10.68
CA LYS A 8 16.14 11.85 -11.10
C LYS A 8 16.20 11.28 -12.51
N ASN A 9 16.01 12.15 -13.49
CA ASN A 9 16.48 12.15 -14.88
C ASN A 9 16.65 10.87 -15.73
N ASP A 10 16.13 9.69 -15.37
CA ASP A 10 16.22 8.50 -16.23
C ASP A 10 15.13 7.42 -16.01
N GLY A 11 13.98 7.79 -15.42
CA GLY A 11 12.90 6.84 -15.07
C GLY A 11 11.55 7.10 -15.76
N CYS A 12 10.46 6.75 -15.08
CA CYS A 12 9.09 7.12 -15.45
C CYS A 12 8.53 8.26 -14.59
N THR A 13 7.66 9.08 -15.16
CA THR A 13 6.82 10.04 -14.43
C THR A 13 5.73 9.29 -13.67
N VAL A 14 5.54 9.60 -12.39
CA VAL A 14 4.52 8.97 -11.55
C VAL A 14 3.26 9.82 -11.56
N SER A 15 2.15 9.26 -12.02
CA SER A 15 0.84 9.87 -11.77
C SER A 15 0.42 9.55 -10.35
N SER A 16 0.52 10.56 -9.47
CA SER A 16 0.16 10.46 -8.06
C SER A 16 -1.34 10.62 -7.85
N ASP A 17 -2.13 9.68 -8.38
CA ASP A 17 -3.49 9.47 -7.90
C ASP A 17 -3.37 8.99 -6.45
N SER A 18 -3.40 9.97 -5.57
CA SER A 18 -2.91 9.88 -4.20
C SER A 18 -3.73 8.85 -3.42
N LEU A 19 -3.04 7.83 -2.87
CA LEU A 19 -3.55 6.74 -2.02
C LEU A 19 -4.09 7.24 -0.66
N ASN A 20 -5.01 8.21 -0.66
CA ASN A 20 -5.80 8.53 0.52
C ASN A 20 -6.87 7.44 0.65
N PHE A 21 -6.51 6.36 1.32
CA PHE A 21 -7.43 5.28 1.59
C PHE A 21 -8.21 5.59 2.87
N THR A 22 -9.36 6.22 2.73
CA THR A 22 -10.33 6.33 3.82
C THR A 22 -11.23 5.11 3.77
N VAL A 23 -10.95 4.10 4.59
CA VAL A 23 -11.91 3.02 4.80
C VAL A 23 -12.82 3.45 5.91
N ASP A 24 -14.06 3.75 5.57
CA ASP A 24 -15.05 3.93 6.60
C ASP A 24 -15.44 2.57 7.20
N LEU A 25 -15.03 2.31 8.44
CA LEU A 25 -15.46 1.13 9.18
C LEU A 25 -16.96 1.13 9.49
N GLN A 26 -17.68 2.24 9.32
CA GLN A 26 -19.13 2.24 9.52
C GLN A 26 -19.85 1.28 8.56
N LYS A 27 -19.29 1.02 7.36
CA LYS A 27 -19.76 -0.06 6.47
C LYS A 27 -19.18 -1.44 6.83
N ASN A 28 -18.07 -1.43 7.53
CA ASN A 28 -17.18 -2.55 7.80
C ASN A 28 -17.27 -2.90 9.30
N SER A 29 -18.44 -3.39 9.74
CA SER A 29 -18.73 -3.67 11.16
C SER A 29 -17.64 -4.51 11.83
N ALA A 30 -17.24 -4.18 13.06
CA ALA A 30 -16.27 -4.96 13.86
C ALA A 30 -16.62 -6.47 13.93
N ARG A 31 -17.89 -6.83 13.74
CA ARG A 31 -18.38 -8.22 13.63
C ARG A 31 -17.76 -9.03 12.48
N GLN A 32 -17.25 -8.37 11.43
CA GLN A 32 -16.58 -9.05 10.32
C GLN A 32 -15.18 -9.55 10.67
N PHE A 33 -14.66 -9.16 11.84
CA PHE A 33 -13.35 -9.57 12.35
C PHE A 33 -13.51 -10.46 13.59
N PRO A 34 -14.05 -11.69 13.47
CA PRO A 34 -14.32 -12.56 14.61
C PRO A 34 -13.06 -13.13 15.27
N THR A 35 -11.93 -13.14 14.57
CA THR A 35 -10.66 -13.73 15.02
C THR A 35 -9.48 -12.92 14.49
N THR A 36 -8.36 -12.93 15.22
CA THR A 36 -7.09 -12.39 14.70
C THR A 36 -6.77 -12.98 13.32
N GLY A 37 -6.39 -12.12 12.38
CA GLY A 37 -6.11 -12.49 11.00
C GLY A 37 -7.31 -12.43 10.05
N SER A 38 -8.54 -12.20 10.55
CA SER A 38 -9.69 -11.92 9.69
C SER A 38 -9.46 -10.64 8.87
N THR A 39 -9.94 -10.64 7.63
CA THR A 39 -9.70 -9.56 6.66
C THR A 39 -10.98 -8.99 6.08
N SER A 40 -10.98 -7.69 5.77
CA SER A 40 -12.04 -7.08 4.97
C SER A 40 -11.93 -7.48 3.49
N PRO A 41 -12.95 -7.19 2.67
CA PRO A 41 -12.78 -7.14 1.22
C PRO A 41 -11.61 -6.23 0.83
N ALA A 42 -10.87 -6.63 -0.20
CA ALA A 42 -9.78 -5.85 -0.75
C ALA A 42 -10.31 -4.74 -1.65
N VAL A 43 -9.73 -3.56 -1.53
CA VAL A 43 -10.03 -2.41 -2.38
C VAL A 43 -8.87 -2.22 -3.35
N PRO A 44 -9.11 -2.31 -4.67
CA PRO A 44 -8.07 -2.16 -5.66
C PRO A 44 -7.62 -0.70 -5.75
N PHE A 45 -6.34 -0.51 -6.00
CA PHE A 45 -5.74 0.75 -6.40
C PHE A 45 -4.63 0.50 -7.41
N GLN A 46 -4.14 1.54 -8.07
CA GLN A 46 -3.09 1.39 -9.07
C GLN A 46 -2.07 2.51 -8.98
N ILE A 47 -0.82 2.19 -9.33
CA ILE A 47 0.24 3.17 -9.55
C ILE A 47 0.44 3.26 -11.05
N THR A 48 0.20 4.44 -11.62
CA THR A 48 0.38 4.67 -13.06
C THR A 48 1.72 5.35 -13.30
N LEU A 49 2.56 4.70 -14.10
CA LEU A 49 3.84 5.22 -14.56
C LEU A 49 3.69 5.64 -16.02
N SER A 50 3.89 6.92 -16.31
CA SER A 50 3.81 7.50 -17.66
C SER A 50 5.18 8.03 -18.09
N GLU A 51 5.32 8.34 -19.38
CA GLU A 51 6.55 8.98 -19.90
C GLU A 51 7.84 8.20 -19.56
N CYS A 52 7.77 6.86 -19.53
CA CYS A 52 8.92 6.01 -19.25
C CYS A 52 10.01 6.15 -20.32
N SER A 53 11.26 6.39 -19.89
CA SER A 53 12.42 6.49 -20.80
C SER A 53 12.63 5.19 -21.59
N LYS A 54 13.30 5.29 -22.76
CA LYS A 54 13.62 4.14 -23.63
C LYS A 54 14.45 3.04 -22.93
N GLY A 55 15.25 3.41 -21.93
CA GLY A 55 16.08 2.48 -21.16
C GLY A 55 15.32 1.81 -20.01
N THR A 56 14.18 2.37 -19.58
CA THR A 56 13.43 1.87 -18.44
C THR A 56 12.63 0.63 -18.82
N THR A 57 13.15 -0.54 -18.46
CA THR A 57 12.51 -1.85 -18.74
C THR A 57 11.99 -2.55 -17.49
N GLY A 58 12.30 -2.01 -16.32
CA GLY A 58 11.87 -2.56 -15.04
C GLY A 58 11.77 -1.51 -13.95
N VAL A 59 10.89 -1.77 -12.98
CA VAL A 59 10.78 -1.00 -11.75
C VAL A 59 10.65 -1.92 -10.54
N ARG A 60 11.16 -1.48 -9.40
CA ARG A 60 10.85 -2.03 -8.08
C ARG A 60 10.06 -1.01 -7.31
N VAL A 61 9.06 -1.50 -6.57
CA VAL A 61 8.21 -0.67 -5.72
C VAL A 61 8.37 -1.15 -4.29
N ALA A 62 8.82 -0.26 -3.41
CA ALA A 62 8.76 -0.47 -1.98
C ALA A 62 7.65 0.40 -1.38
N PHE A 63 6.93 -0.14 -0.40
CA PHE A 63 6.00 0.64 0.41
C PHE A 63 6.62 0.86 1.79
N ASN A 64 6.69 2.11 2.19
CA ASN A 64 7.27 2.57 3.44
C ASN A 64 6.17 3.22 4.30
N GLY A 65 6.18 2.89 5.59
CA GLY A 65 5.19 3.42 6.52
C GLY A 65 5.44 2.90 7.93
N ILE A 66 4.63 3.39 8.86
CA ILE A 66 4.70 2.93 10.25
C ILE A 66 4.02 1.56 10.32
N GLU A 67 4.77 0.56 10.77
CA GLU A 67 4.28 -0.80 10.96
C GLU A 67 3.37 -0.90 12.19
N ASP A 68 2.35 -1.76 12.11
CA ASP A 68 1.52 -2.12 13.26
C ASP A 68 2.36 -2.86 14.31
N ALA A 69 2.18 -2.51 15.58
CA ALA A 69 3.00 -3.01 16.69
C ALA A 69 2.79 -4.51 16.96
N GLU A 70 1.60 -5.03 16.65
CA GLU A 70 1.25 -6.45 16.84
C GLU A 70 1.58 -7.28 15.60
N ASN A 71 1.58 -6.66 14.42
CA ASN A 71 1.95 -7.32 13.17
C ASN A 71 2.68 -6.38 12.21
N ASN A 72 4.01 -6.55 12.13
CA ASN A 72 4.89 -5.73 11.30
C ASN A 72 4.68 -5.86 9.78
N THR A 73 3.85 -6.80 9.32
CA THR A 73 3.48 -6.88 7.90
C THR A 73 2.34 -5.93 7.53
N LEU A 74 1.80 -5.18 8.48
CA LEU A 74 0.66 -4.29 8.30
C LEU A 74 1.06 -2.84 8.60
N LEU A 75 0.40 -1.91 7.94
CA LEU A 75 0.48 -0.50 8.29
C LEU A 75 -0.36 -0.23 9.54
N LYS A 76 0.24 0.51 10.47
CA LYS A 76 -0.44 1.06 11.63
C LYS A 76 -1.49 2.06 11.18
N LEU A 77 -2.62 2.07 11.87
CA LEU A 77 -3.62 3.13 11.72
C LEU A 77 -3.12 4.45 12.32
N ASP A 78 -3.43 5.56 11.65
CA ASP A 78 -3.08 6.90 12.13
C ASP A 78 -3.78 7.18 13.46
N GLU A 79 -3.07 7.77 14.42
CA GLU A 79 -3.65 8.09 15.72
C GLU A 79 -4.56 9.32 15.64
N GLY A 80 -5.71 9.25 16.32
CA GLY A 80 -6.69 10.33 16.33
C GLY A 80 -7.91 10.01 17.18
N SER A 81 -8.77 11.01 17.38
CA SER A 81 -10.05 10.81 18.06
C SER A 81 -10.92 9.82 17.29
N ASN A 82 -11.48 8.84 18.01
CA ASN A 82 -12.30 7.75 17.45
C ASN A 82 -11.58 6.83 16.47
N THR A 83 -10.25 6.71 16.49
CA THR A 83 -9.55 5.73 15.63
C THR A 83 -9.90 4.29 16.04
N ALA A 84 -10.10 3.42 15.06
CA ALA A 84 -10.28 2.00 15.32
C ALA A 84 -9.03 1.36 15.94
N SER A 85 -9.21 0.27 16.68
CA SER A 85 -8.09 -0.49 17.24
C SER A 85 -8.25 -1.99 17.03
N GLY A 86 -7.13 -2.71 17.04
CA GLY A 86 -7.05 -4.14 16.74
C GLY A 86 -7.05 -4.46 15.24
N LEU A 87 -6.75 -3.46 14.38
CA LEU A 87 -6.71 -3.56 12.93
C LEU A 87 -5.44 -2.89 12.39
N GLY A 88 -4.90 -3.44 11.31
CA GLY A 88 -3.91 -2.79 10.45
C GLY A 88 -4.31 -2.89 8.98
N ILE A 89 -3.60 -2.16 8.12
CA ILE A 89 -3.82 -2.18 6.67
C ILE A 89 -2.77 -3.08 6.00
N GLU A 90 -3.22 -4.09 5.28
CA GLU A 90 -2.38 -4.97 4.46
C GLU A 90 -2.40 -4.46 3.01
N ILE A 91 -1.21 -4.26 2.44
CA ILE A 91 -1.03 -3.96 1.00
C ILE A 91 -0.76 -5.26 0.26
N LEU A 92 -1.38 -5.42 -0.90
CA LEU A 92 -1.34 -6.60 -1.74
C LEU A 92 -0.87 -6.19 -3.14
N ASP A 93 -0.02 -7.01 -3.75
CA ASP A 93 0.38 -6.85 -5.16
C ASP A 93 -0.75 -7.27 -6.12
N GLY A 94 -0.49 -7.13 -7.42
CA GLY A 94 -1.42 -7.55 -8.48
C GLY A 94 -1.78 -9.04 -8.49
N ASN A 95 -1.03 -9.88 -7.76
CA ASN A 95 -1.28 -11.30 -7.59
C ASN A 95 -1.95 -11.62 -6.23
N MET A 96 -2.44 -10.59 -5.52
CA MET A 96 -3.03 -10.70 -4.19
C MET A 96 -2.05 -11.26 -3.13
N ARG A 97 -0.75 -11.05 -3.32
CA ARG A 97 0.29 -11.43 -2.35
C ARG A 97 0.62 -10.24 -1.44
N PRO A 98 0.77 -10.46 -0.12
CA PRO A 98 1.14 -9.39 0.80
C PRO A 98 2.48 -8.75 0.40
N VAL A 99 2.50 -7.43 0.34
CA VAL A 99 3.71 -6.65 0.12
C VAL A 99 4.37 -6.40 1.48
N LYS A 100 5.66 -6.70 1.58
CA LYS A 100 6.41 -6.43 2.80
C LYS A 100 6.73 -4.94 2.89
N LEU A 101 6.40 -4.35 4.04
CA LEU A 101 6.64 -2.94 4.31
C LEU A 101 8.11 -2.69 4.62
N ASN A 102 8.57 -1.47 4.34
CA ASN A 102 9.92 -0.98 4.62
C ASN A 102 11.05 -1.85 4.05
N ASP A 103 10.75 -2.65 3.02
CA ASP A 103 11.68 -3.64 2.49
C ASP A 103 12.15 -3.25 1.09
N LEU A 104 12.99 -2.23 1.00
CA LEU A 104 13.72 -1.90 -0.23
C LEU A 104 15.10 -2.56 -0.21
N HIS A 105 15.23 -3.72 -0.87
CA HIS A 105 16.51 -4.42 -1.00
C HIS A 105 16.74 -4.96 -2.42
N ALA A 106 18.01 -5.15 -2.76
CA ALA A 106 18.45 -5.57 -4.09
C ALA A 106 17.95 -6.97 -4.52
N GLY A 107 17.34 -7.74 -3.62
CA GLY A 107 16.74 -9.06 -3.87
C GLY A 107 15.29 -9.01 -4.35
N MET A 108 14.63 -7.84 -4.36
CA MET A 108 13.29 -7.73 -4.91
C MET A 108 13.25 -8.01 -6.41
N GLN A 109 12.16 -8.64 -6.85
CA GLN A 109 11.94 -8.87 -8.28
C GLN A 109 11.61 -7.56 -8.99
N TRP A 110 12.19 -7.41 -10.19
CA TRP A 110 11.83 -6.35 -11.12
C TRP A 110 10.44 -6.60 -11.68
N ILE A 111 9.60 -5.59 -11.64
CA ILE A 111 8.33 -5.57 -12.36
C ILE A 111 8.64 -5.08 -13.77
N PRO A 112 8.35 -5.87 -14.82
CA PRO A 112 8.64 -5.49 -16.19
C PRO A 112 7.82 -4.26 -16.59
N LEU A 113 8.47 -3.30 -17.24
CA LEU A 113 7.85 -2.12 -17.82
C LEU A 113 8.00 -2.16 -19.34
N VAL A 114 7.02 -1.58 -20.03
CA VAL A 114 7.09 -1.31 -21.45
C VAL A 114 7.63 0.12 -21.64
N PRO A 115 8.82 0.28 -22.25
CA PRO A 115 9.38 1.60 -22.52
C PRO A 115 8.46 2.45 -23.39
N GLU A 116 8.50 3.78 -23.21
CA GLU A 116 7.70 4.74 -23.98
C GLU A 116 6.17 4.54 -23.91
N GLN A 117 5.68 3.74 -22.96
CA GLN A 117 4.26 3.49 -22.75
C GLN A 117 3.85 3.77 -21.30
N ASN A 118 2.54 3.92 -21.10
CA ASN A 118 1.95 3.97 -19.78
C ASN A 118 1.91 2.56 -19.18
N ASN A 119 2.51 2.41 -18.00
CA ASN A 119 2.54 1.17 -17.25
C ASN A 119 1.65 1.30 -16.01
N ILE A 120 0.72 0.38 -15.84
CA ILE A 120 -0.21 0.36 -14.71
C ILE A 120 0.20 -0.78 -13.80
N LEU A 121 0.54 -0.44 -12.56
CA LEU A 121 0.89 -1.41 -11.53
C LEU A 121 -0.33 -1.62 -10.62
N PRO A 122 -1.03 -2.77 -10.72
CA PRO A 122 -2.20 -3.05 -9.89
C PRO A 122 -1.77 -3.45 -8.47
N TYR A 123 -2.44 -2.87 -7.49
CA TYR A 123 -2.30 -3.21 -6.08
C TYR A 123 -3.68 -3.26 -5.43
N SER A 124 -3.74 -3.72 -4.19
CA SER A 124 -4.96 -3.64 -3.38
C SER A 124 -4.61 -3.40 -1.92
N ALA A 125 -5.54 -2.78 -1.19
CA ALA A 125 -5.43 -2.61 0.25
C ALA A 125 -6.62 -3.29 0.94
N ARG A 126 -6.39 -3.92 2.08
CA ARG A 126 -7.47 -4.46 2.92
C ARG A 126 -7.15 -4.30 4.39
N LEU A 127 -8.18 -4.31 5.22
CA LEU A 127 -8.00 -4.36 6.66
C LEU A 127 -7.74 -5.79 7.11
N LYS A 128 -6.87 -5.95 8.09
CA LYS A 128 -6.59 -7.22 8.75
C LYS A 128 -6.58 -7.01 10.26
N SER A 129 -7.31 -7.86 10.97
CA SER A 129 -7.33 -7.85 12.43
C SER A 129 -6.04 -8.37 13.01
N THR A 130 -5.49 -7.61 13.95
CA THR A 130 -4.29 -7.97 14.72
C THR A 130 -4.67 -8.48 16.11
N GLN A 131 -5.86 -8.13 16.59
CA GLN A 131 -6.37 -8.52 17.89
C GLN A 131 -7.72 -9.25 17.78
N LYS A 132 -8.06 -10.02 18.81
CA LYS A 132 -9.34 -10.76 18.89
C LYS A 132 -10.55 -9.83 19.04
N SER A 133 -10.37 -8.68 19.68
CA SER A 133 -11.39 -7.66 19.83
C SER A 133 -11.02 -6.45 18.99
N VAL A 134 -11.88 -6.10 18.04
CA VAL A 134 -11.74 -4.89 17.22
C VAL A 134 -12.68 -3.83 17.75
N ASN A 135 -12.16 -2.64 18.06
CA ASN A 135 -13.01 -1.52 18.44
C ASN A 135 -13.35 -0.69 17.19
N PRO A 136 -14.63 -0.34 17.00
CA PRO A 136 -15.05 0.47 15.86
C PRO A 136 -14.48 1.89 15.96
N GLY A 137 -14.19 2.48 14.80
CA GLY A 137 -13.64 3.82 14.71
C GLY A 137 -13.26 4.20 13.29
N LEU A 138 -12.66 5.37 13.13
CA LEU A 138 -12.06 5.82 11.88
C LEU A 138 -10.83 4.98 11.55
N VAL A 139 -10.67 4.67 10.27
CA VAL A 139 -9.51 3.98 9.73
C VAL A 139 -8.90 4.86 8.66
N SER A 140 -7.72 5.37 8.98
CA SER A 140 -6.81 6.02 8.06
C SER A 140 -5.41 5.47 8.32
N ALA A 141 -4.60 5.35 7.28
CA ALA A 141 -3.18 5.14 7.41
C ALA A 141 -2.48 5.84 6.27
N SER A 142 -1.24 6.26 6.51
CA SER A 142 -0.39 6.86 5.50
C SER A 142 0.81 5.97 5.20
N ALA A 143 1.07 5.75 3.90
CA ALA A 143 2.28 5.13 3.41
C ALA A 143 2.86 5.94 2.25
N THR A 144 4.17 5.87 2.11
CA THR A 144 4.93 6.39 0.97
C THR A 144 5.37 5.20 0.13
N PHE A 145 5.38 5.32 -1.20
CA PHE A 145 6.02 4.32 -2.04
C PHE A 145 7.30 4.90 -2.65
N THR A 146 8.32 4.06 -2.79
CA THR A 146 9.58 4.39 -3.45
C THR A 146 9.71 3.54 -4.70
N LEU A 147 10.13 4.17 -5.79
CA LEU A 147 10.38 3.53 -7.07
C LEU A 147 11.88 3.50 -7.33
N GLU A 148 12.40 2.32 -7.64
CA GLU A 148 13.75 2.13 -8.17
C GLU A 148 13.60 1.63 -9.62
N PHE A 149 14.13 2.39 -10.58
CA PHE A 149 14.14 2.02 -11.99
C PHE A 149 15.46 1.31 -12.33
N GLN A 150 15.40 0.40 -13.30
CA GLN A 150 16.55 -0.37 -13.76
C GLN A 150 17.55 0.49 -14.54
#